data_AF-A0A3N0GY39-F1
#
_entry.id   AF-A0A3N0GY39-F1
#
_cell.length_a   1.000
_cell.length_b   1.000
_cell.length_c   1.000
_cell.angle_alpha   90.00
_cell.angle_beta   90.00
_cell.angle_gamma   90.00
#
_symmetry.space_group_name_H-M   'P 1'
#
loop_
_entity.id
_entity.type
_entity.pdbx_description
1 polymer ?
#
loop_
_entity_poly.entity_id
_entity_poly.type
_entity_poly.pdbx_seq_one_letter_code
_entity_poly.pdbx_strand_id
1 'polypeptide(L)'
;MRYFRMSEVTDDLFDSFRNTYLAIESVLSEIEPMRAGRSRRGWESEEDWFKRALRTASAHVPVRKFAPSPDLGDPIHAIWLELCEQLRHATFHAKTARNPLLPQDGFSRSRILEARQRYARLYLSLAGTLFRAQLGRGETGIGPAVQRAVAETQAEQMVVAFADDPTPVVEGDELISPAHGTVQPLPTQSELAGNRLEVQAEARVSDLVPGAAVGRFGAVDKDTGKALIFDGLEGRLALDGFDRCQVRLSLGVTGHPGLKSDFGS
;
A
#
# COMPACT_ATOMS: atom_id res chain seq x y z
N MET A 1 -10.36 -0.20 21.10
CA MET A 1 -10.94 -1.19 20.16
C MET A 1 -11.95 -0.59 19.18
N ARG A 2 -12.89 0.29 19.59
CA ARG A 2 -13.89 0.89 18.68
C ARG A 2 -13.27 1.56 17.45
N TYR A 3 -12.33 2.48 17.67
CA TYR A 3 -11.71 3.25 16.57
C TYR A 3 -10.94 2.35 15.60
N PHE A 4 -10.22 1.35 16.09
CA PHE A 4 -9.52 0.41 15.20
C PHE A 4 -10.48 -0.43 14.35
N ARG A 5 -11.61 -0.87 14.90
CA ARG A 5 -12.63 -1.54 14.06
C ARG A 5 -13.15 -0.60 12.98
N MET A 6 -13.40 0.67 13.32
CA MET A 6 -13.82 1.68 12.33
C MET A 6 -12.77 1.91 11.25
N SER A 7 -11.47 1.89 11.58
CA SER A 7 -10.41 2.01 10.58
C SER A 7 -10.36 0.85 9.60
N GLU A 8 -10.76 -0.36 10.02
CA GLU A 8 -10.78 -1.54 9.15
C GLU A 8 -12.03 -1.66 8.28
N VAL A 9 -13.15 -1.03 8.65
CA VAL A 9 -14.43 -1.18 7.92
C VAL A 9 -14.78 0.00 7.01
N THR A 10 -14.13 1.16 7.20
CA THR A 10 -14.35 2.33 6.35
C THR A 10 -13.66 2.16 4.99
N ASP A 11 -14.30 2.67 3.93
CA ASP A 11 -13.79 2.68 2.55
C ASP A 11 -13.00 3.95 2.21
N ASP A 12 -13.03 4.97 3.09
CA ASP A 12 -12.28 6.20 2.91
C ASP A 12 -10.91 6.10 3.59
N LEU A 13 -9.82 6.31 2.84
CA LEU A 13 -8.45 6.18 3.33
C LEU A 13 -8.14 7.20 4.44
N PHE A 14 -8.64 8.43 4.32
CA PHE A 14 -8.36 9.50 5.27
C PHE A 14 -9.11 9.29 6.59
N ASP A 15 -10.35 8.82 6.53
CA ASP A 15 -11.14 8.40 7.68
C ASP A 15 -10.55 7.12 8.31
N SER A 16 -10.04 6.18 7.50
CA SER A 16 -9.32 5.00 7.97
C SER A 16 -8.07 5.39 8.78
N PHE A 17 -7.28 6.34 8.26
CA PHE A 17 -6.14 6.90 8.97
C PHE A 17 -6.55 7.65 10.24
N ARG A 18 -7.58 8.49 10.19
CA ARG A 18 -8.12 9.21 11.36
C ARG A 18 -8.54 8.26 12.47
N ASN A 19 -9.24 7.19 12.13
CA ASN A 19 -9.66 6.17 13.09
C ASN A 19 -8.46 5.37 13.62
N THR A 20 -7.42 5.15 12.81
CA THR A 20 -6.16 4.54 13.27
C THR A 20 -5.46 5.43 14.30
N TYR A 21 -5.36 6.73 14.04
CA TYR A 21 -4.82 7.72 14.99
C TYR A 21 -5.60 7.71 16.32
N LEU A 22 -6.94 7.76 16.27
CA LEU A 22 -7.79 7.71 17.48
C LEU A 22 -7.65 6.39 18.25
N ALA A 23 -7.40 5.28 17.54
CA ALA A 23 -7.12 4.00 18.17
C ALA A 23 -5.80 4.02 18.95
N ILE A 24 -4.75 4.63 18.38
CA ILE A 24 -3.46 4.85 19.06
C ILE A 24 -3.63 5.76 20.27
N GLU A 25 -4.30 6.89 20.10
CA GLU A 25 -4.55 7.85 21.20
C GLU A 25 -5.28 7.16 22.36
N SER A 26 -6.33 6.38 22.04
CA SER A 26 -7.09 5.62 23.03
C SER A 26 -6.25 4.58 23.77
N VAL A 27 -5.36 3.84 23.09
CA VAL A 27 -4.54 2.82 23.75
C VAL A 27 -3.39 3.43 24.55
N LEU A 28 -2.82 4.55 24.10
CA LEU A 28 -1.79 5.29 24.83
C LEU A 28 -2.37 5.94 26.09
N SER A 29 -3.61 6.42 26.05
CA SER A 29 -4.30 6.98 27.22
C SER A 29 -4.51 5.93 28.31
N GLU A 30 -4.74 4.67 27.91
CA GLU A 30 -4.84 3.56 28.86
C GLU A 30 -3.48 3.15 29.45
N ILE A 31 -2.41 3.17 28.65
CA ILE A 31 -1.04 2.90 29.11
C ILE A 31 -0.58 3.96 30.10
N GLU A 32 -0.82 5.21 29.74
CA GLU A 32 -0.32 6.35 30.48
C GLU A 32 -1.30 7.52 30.35
N PRO A 33 -2.18 7.69 31.35
CA PRO A 33 -3.15 8.78 31.35
C PRO A 33 -2.48 10.16 31.33
N MET A 34 -3.20 11.11 30.75
CA MET A 34 -2.81 12.52 30.74
C MET A 34 -2.84 13.07 32.16
N ARG A 35 -1.77 13.80 32.55
CA ARG A 35 -1.63 14.30 33.93
C ARG A 35 -2.24 15.68 34.08
N ALA A 36 -2.78 15.96 35.26
CA ALA A 36 -3.08 17.33 35.66
C ALA A 36 -1.78 18.15 35.72
N GLY A 37 -1.79 19.33 35.09
CA GLY A 37 -0.59 20.17 34.99
C GLY A 37 -0.25 20.87 36.31
N ARG A 38 1.04 21.20 36.52
CA ARG A 38 1.49 22.04 37.67
C ARG A 38 1.19 23.54 37.50
N SER A 39 0.73 23.96 36.32
CA SER A 39 0.42 25.37 36.03
C SER A 39 -1.07 25.67 36.22
N ARG A 40 -1.42 26.96 36.36
CA ARG A 40 -2.82 27.46 36.43
C ARG A 40 -3.72 27.03 35.25
N ARG A 41 -3.18 26.41 34.19
CA ARG A 41 -3.93 25.94 33.00
C ARG A 41 -4.45 24.49 33.08
N GLY A 42 -4.25 23.79 34.19
CA GLY A 42 -5.03 22.59 34.55
C GLY A 42 -4.57 21.25 33.96
N TRP A 43 -3.92 21.19 32.80
CA TRP A 43 -3.52 19.91 32.17
C TRP A 43 -2.12 19.95 31.53
N GLU A 44 -1.48 18.80 31.41
CA GLU A 44 -0.27 18.57 30.60
C GLU A 44 -0.50 18.97 29.12
N SER A 45 0.56 19.23 28.35
CA SER A 45 0.41 19.42 26.91
C SER A 45 0.17 18.08 26.20
N GLU A 46 -0.54 18.10 25.07
CA GLU A 46 -0.76 16.88 24.27
C GLU A 46 0.56 16.28 23.77
N GLU A 47 1.51 17.12 23.36
CA GLU A 47 2.84 16.70 22.92
C GLU A 47 3.62 15.99 24.03
N ASP A 48 3.68 16.58 25.22
CA ASP A 48 4.41 16.01 26.35
C ASP A 48 3.79 14.68 26.76
N TRP A 49 2.45 14.65 26.86
CA TRP A 49 1.70 13.43 27.16
C TRP A 49 1.97 12.34 26.13
N PHE A 50 1.84 12.65 24.83
CA PHE A 50 1.98 11.65 23.77
C PHE A 50 3.39 11.05 23.74
N LYS A 51 4.43 11.90 23.81
CA LYS A 51 5.83 11.45 23.87
C LYS A 51 6.10 10.62 25.12
N ARG A 52 5.54 11.03 26.26
CA ARG A 52 5.68 10.29 27.54
C ARG A 52 4.97 8.94 27.49
N ALA A 53 3.74 8.88 26.96
CA ALA A 53 3.00 7.64 26.79
C ALA A 53 3.72 6.67 25.84
N LEU A 54 4.30 7.17 24.73
CA LEU A 54 5.15 6.35 23.85
C LEU A 54 6.42 5.84 24.54
N ARG A 55 7.04 6.64 25.42
CA ARG A 55 8.19 6.17 26.23
C ARG A 55 7.76 5.04 27.16
N THR A 56 6.65 5.18 27.87
CA THR A 56 6.10 4.11 28.72
C THR A 56 5.78 2.87 27.88
N ALA A 57 5.15 3.05 26.72
CA ALA A 57 4.83 1.97 25.78
C ALA A 57 6.09 1.24 25.23
N SER A 58 7.23 1.92 25.13
CA SER A 58 8.48 1.33 24.63
C SER A 58 9.06 0.23 25.53
N ALA A 59 8.63 0.18 26.80
CA ALA A 59 8.93 -0.93 27.70
C ALA A 59 8.18 -2.22 27.34
N HIS A 60 7.09 -2.12 26.57
CA HIS A 60 6.20 -3.22 26.23
C HIS A 60 6.33 -3.66 24.77
N VAL A 61 6.60 -2.72 23.87
CA VAL A 61 6.74 -2.96 22.43
C VAL A 61 7.96 -2.24 21.86
N PRO A 62 8.62 -2.78 20.82
CA PRO A 62 9.78 -2.13 20.20
C PRO A 62 9.33 -0.95 19.31
N VAL A 63 8.93 0.17 19.93
CA VAL A 63 8.36 1.37 19.27
C VAL A 63 9.20 1.87 18.10
N ARG A 64 10.53 1.75 18.17
CA ARG A 64 11.46 2.11 17.10
C ARG A 64 11.10 1.50 15.74
N LYS A 65 10.58 0.26 15.71
CA LYS A 65 10.18 -0.42 14.46
C LYS A 65 9.05 0.27 13.70
N PHE A 66 8.34 1.19 14.35
CA PHE A 66 7.20 1.90 13.79
C PHE A 66 7.50 3.38 13.50
N ALA A 67 8.74 3.84 13.69
CA ALA A 67 9.15 5.17 13.28
C ALA A 67 9.27 5.26 11.74
N PRO A 68 9.01 6.43 11.12
CA PRO A 68 9.21 6.63 9.68
C PRO A 68 10.65 6.36 9.21
N SER A 69 11.62 6.60 10.09
CA SER A 69 13.03 6.35 9.83
C SER A 69 13.63 5.66 11.07
N PRO A 70 13.50 4.33 11.21
CA PRO A 70 13.82 3.61 12.43
C PRO A 70 15.30 3.72 12.84
N ASP A 71 16.19 3.92 11.87
CA ASP A 71 17.64 4.00 12.04
C ASP A 71 18.15 5.44 12.30
N LEU A 72 17.27 6.45 12.21
CA LEU A 72 17.66 7.85 12.32
C LEU A 72 16.99 8.51 13.53
N GLY A 73 17.82 8.98 14.48
CA GLY A 73 17.41 9.87 15.56
C GLY A 73 16.53 9.24 16.65
N ASP A 74 15.75 10.10 17.33
CA ASP A 74 14.80 9.71 18.37
C ASP A 74 13.49 9.20 17.75
N PRO A 75 13.20 7.87 17.84
CA PRO A 75 12.02 7.29 17.22
C PRO A 75 10.71 7.84 17.79
N ILE A 76 10.70 8.26 19.05
CA ILE A 76 9.50 8.78 19.71
C ILE A 76 9.17 10.17 19.19
N HIS A 77 10.19 11.03 19.08
CA HIS A 77 10.01 12.33 18.45
C HIS A 77 9.62 12.19 16.98
N ALA A 78 10.23 11.27 16.24
CA ALA A 78 9.92 11.02 14.83
C ALA A 78 8.46 10.57 14.62
N ILE A 79 7.96 9.65 15.44
CA ILE A 79 6.55 9.22 15.40
C ILE A 79 5.62 10.38 15.70
N TRP A 80 5.89 11.14 16.77
CA TRP A 80 5.05 12.29 17.12
C TRP A 80 5.03 13.35 16.01
N LEU A 81 6.19 13.65 15.43
CA LEU A 81 6.33 14.66 14.37
C LEU A 81 5.51 14.25 13.13
N GLU A 82 5.67 13.02 12.67
CA GLU A 82 4.92 12.54 11.50
C GLU A 82 3.43 12.42 11.81
N LEU A 83 3.06 11.69 12.86
CA LEU A 83 1.67 11.35 13.15
C LEU A 83 0.84 12.58 13.57
N CYS A 84 1.35 13.38 14.52
CA CYS A 84 0.58 14.45 15.15
C CYS A 84 0.74 15.81 14.45
N GLU A 85 1.98 16.18 14.09
CA GLU A 85 2.27 17.50 13.53
C GLU A 85 2.08 17.52 12.01
N GLN A 86 2.54 16.50 11.29
CA GLN A 86 2.47 16.48 9.83
C GLN A 86 1.15 15.91 9.31
N LEU A 87 0.81 14.68 9.69
CA LEU A 87 -0.31 13.96 9.07
C LEU A 87 -1.65 14.35 9.68
N ARG A 88 -1.80 14.32 11.02
CA ARG A 88 -3.06 14.71 11.66
C ARG A 88 -3.44 16.14 11.33
N HIS A 89 -2.53 17.11 11.46
CA HIS A 89 -2.89 18.50 11.15
C HIS A 89 -3.26 18.68 9.68
N ALA A 90 -2.56 18.02 8.76
CA ALA A 90 -2.84 18.16 7.33
C ALA A 90 -4.09 17.40 6.86
N THR A 91 -4.56 16.41 7.62
CA THR A 91 -5.79 15.65 7.31
C THR A 91 -7.02 16.11 8.09
N PHE A 92 -6.86 16.75 9.25
CA PHE A 92 -7.98 17.10 10.14
C PHE A 92 -8.36 18.59 10.07
N HIS A 93 -7.50 19.46 9.51
CA HIS A 93 -7.76 20.89 9.44
C HIS A 93 -7.94 21.37 7.99
N ALA A 94 -8.98 22.16 7.76
CA ALA A 94 -9.24 22.85 6.49
C ALA A 94 -8.46 24.17 6.34
N LYS A 95 -7.49 24.47 7.23
CA LYS A 95 -6.76 25.75 7.20
C LYS A 95 -5.79 25.76 6.03
N THR A 96 -6.06 26.60 5.02
CA THR A 96 -5.32 26.68 3.76
C THR A 96 -3.82 26.97 3.94
N ALA A 97 -3.43 27.68 5.00
CA ALA A 97 -2.03 27.98 5.32
C ALA A 97 -1.19 26.76 5.73
N ARG A 98 -1.79 25.57 5.91
CA ARG A 98 -1.10 24.36 6.40
C ARG A 98 -0.90 23.26 5.36
N ASN A 99 -1.08 23.58 4.07
CA ASN A 99 -0.94 22.64 2.95
C ASN A 99 -1.69 21.31 3.19
N PRO A 100 -3.03 21.33 3.16
CA PRO A 100 -3.83 20.15 3.47
C PRO A 100 -3.52 19.00 2.51
N LEU A 101 -3.45 17.78 3.03
CA LEU A 101 -3.32 16.58 2.20
C LEU A 101 -4.69 16.28 1.57
N LEU A 102 -4.76 16.30 0.24
CA LEU A 102 -6.00 16.13 -0.49
C LEU A 102 -6.17 14.67 -0.94
N PRO A 103 -7.39 14.10 -0.85
CA PRO A 103 -7.65 12.74 -1.32
C PRO A 103 -7.40 12.50 -2.81
N GLN A 104 -7.41 13.56 -3.61
CA GLN A 104 -7.19 13.53 -5.06
C GLN A 104 -5.69 13.48 -5.43
N ASP A 105 -4.80 13.82 -4.50
CA ASP A 105 -3.37 13.90 -4.76
C ASP A 105 -2.71 12.54 -4.49
N GLY A 106 -2.20 11.89 -5.54
CA GLY A 106 -1.59 10.55 -5.46
C GLY A 106 -0.43 10.49 -4.46
N PHE A 107 0.41 11.52 -4.39
CA PHE A 107 1.51 11.57 -3.43
C PHE A 107 1.01 11.62 -1.98
N SER A 108 0.00 12.47 -1.71
CA SER A 108 -0.69 12.53 -0.42
C SER A 108 -1.32 11.18 -0.04
N ARG A 109 -1.96 10.49 -0.98
CA ARG A 109 -2.58 9.17 -0.76
C ARG A 109 -1.54 8.13 -0.35
N SER A 110 -0.45 7.97 -1.10
CA SER A 110 0.60 6.98 -0.81
C SER A 110 1.23 7.22 0.56
N ARG A 111 1.50 8.48 0.89
CA ARG A 111 2.05 8.83 2.21
C ARG A 111 1.09 8.50 3.36
N ILE A 112 -0.20 8.79 3.22
CA ILE A 112 -1.21 8.43 4.22
C ILE A 112 -1.37 6.91 4.33
N LEU A 113 -1.30 6.20 3.21
CA LEU A 113 -1.40 4.74 3.15
C LEU A 113 -0.29 4.07 3.95
N GLU A 114 0.97 4.44 3.67
CA GLU A 114 2.15 3.92 4.38
C GLU A 114 2.06 4.20 5.88
N ALA A 115 1.71 5.43 6.24
CA ALA A 115 1.56 5.82 7.64
C ALA A 115 0.45 5.02 8.33
N ARG A 116 -0.75 4.92 7.72
CA ARG A 116 -1.87 4.12 8.25
C ARG A 116 -1.44 2.69 8.51
N GLN A 117 -0.78 2.03 7.55
CA GLN A 117 -0.31 0.65 7.70
C GLN A 117 0.73 0.52 8.83
N ARG A 118 1.68 1.45 8.93
CA ARG A 118 2.70 1.47 10.00
C ARG A 118 2.06 1.61 11.38
N TYR A 119 1.12 2.54 11.51
CA TYR A 119 0.47 2.88 12.76
C TYR A 119 -0.62 1.89 13.18
N ALA A 120 -1.29 1.23 12.24
CA ALA A 120 -2.15 0.07 12.53
C ALA A 120 -1.34 -1.08 13.17
N ARG A 121 -0.13 -1.35 12.65
CA ARG A 121 0.76 -2.36 13.26
C ARG A 121 1.24 -1.95 14.65
N LEU A 122 1.54 -0.68 14.87
CA LEU A 122 1.84 -0.16 16.22
C LEU A 122 0.66 -0.39 17.17
N TYR A 123 -0.55 0.00 16.77
CA TYR A 123 -1.76 -0.21 17.57
C TYR A 123 -1.95 -1.68 17.94
N LEU A 124 -1.86 -2.60 16.98
CA LEU A 124 -2.02 -4.03 17.21
C LEU A 124 -0.95 -4.58 18.16
N SER A 125 0.30 -4.13 18.03
CA SER A 125 1.39 -4.52 18.94
C SER A 125 1.12 -4.06 20.37
N LEU A 126 0.62 -2.83 20.55
CA LEU A 126 0.27 -2.28 21.86
C LEU A 126 -0.93 -3.00 22.48
N ALA A 127 -2.02 -3.14 21.71
CA ALA A 127 -3.25 -3.77 22.14
C ALA A 127 -3.03 -5.26 22.49
N GLY A 128 -2.24 -5.99 21.71
CA GLY A 128 -1.90 -7.38 21.99
C GLY A 128 -1.14 -7.55 23.30
N THR A 129 -0.27 -6.59 23.64
CA THR A 129 0.49 -6.62 24.90
C THR A 129 -0.39 -6.27 26.10
N LEU A 130 -1.25 -5.26 25.98
CA LEU A 130 -2.12 -4.80 27.07
C LEU A 130 -3.24 -5.78 27.40
N PHE A 131 -3.96 -6.25 26.39
CA PHE A 131 -5.17 -7.04 26.61
C PHE A 131 -4.87 -8.53 26.78
N ARG A 132 -3.59 -8.94 26.67
CA ARG A 132 -3.14 -10.35 26.62
C ARG A 132 -3.94 -11.20 25.65
N ALA A 133 -4.63 -10.54 24.71
CA ALA A 133 -5.38 -11.17 23.68
C ALA A 133 -4.40 -11.48 22.56
N GLN A 134 -4.40 -12.72 22.09
CA GLN A 134 -3.96 -13.02 20.75
C GLN A 134 -4.97 -12.37 19.79
N LEU A 135 -4.94 -11.04 19.69
CA LEU A 135 -5.40 -10.35 18.50
C LEU A 135 -4.55 -10.96 17.41
N GLY A 136 -5.14 -11.88 16.65
CA GLY A 136 -4.38 -12.87 15.91
C GLY A 136 -3.18 -12.23 15.23
N ARG A 137 -2.01 -12.86 15.33
CA ARG A 137 -0.93 -12.65 14.37
C ARG A 137 -1.33 -13.16 12.97
N GLY A 138 -2.62 -13.22 12.68
CA GLY A 138 -3.15 -13.39 11.34
C GLY A 138 -2.85 -12.09 10.64
N GLU A 139 -1.95 -12.16 9.66
CA GLU A 139 -2.12 -11.52 8.36
C GLU A 139 -3.07 -10.34 8.46
N THR A 140 -2.52 -9.16 8.73
CA THR A 140 -3.30 -7.93 8.84
C THR A 140 -4.15 -7.82 7.59
N GLY A 141 -5.43 -8.19 7.70
CA GLY A 141 -6.41 -7.94 6.67
C GLY A 141 -6.36 -6.45 6.43
N ILE A 142 -5.80 -6.06 5.30
CA ILE A 142 -5.79 -4.67 4.89
C ILE A 142 -7.28 -4.27 4.79
N GLY A 143 -7.73 -3.27 5.54
CA GLY A 143 -9.12 -2.79 5.43
C GLY A 143 -9.44 -2.38 3.97
N PRO A 144 -10.69 -2.45 3.51
CA PRO A 144 -11.06 -2.23 2.11
C PRO A 144 -10.50 -0.93 1.50
N ALA A 145 -10.48 0.18 2.26
CA ALA A 145 -9.87 1.44 1.83
C ALA A 145 -8.39 1.32 1.47
N VAL A 146 -7.63 0.58 2.30
CA VAL A 146 -6.19 0.40 2.12
C VAL A 146 -5.94 -0.60 0.99
N GLN A 147 -6.81 -1.61 0.81
CA GLN A 147 -6.73 -2.52 -0.34
C GLN A 147 -6.94 -1.75 -1.64
N ARG A 148 -8.00 -0.93 -1.70
CA ARG A 148 -8.31 -0.07 -2.84
C ARG A 148 -7.16 0.87 -3.17
N ALA A 149 -6.62 1.57 -2.16
CA ALA A 149 -5.51 2.49 -2.38
C ALA A 149 -4.24 1.79 -2.88
N VAL A 150 -3.88 0.61 -2.33
CA VAL A 150 -2.76 -0.20 -2.87
C VAL A 150 -3.03 -0.60 -4.31
N ALA A 151 -4.24 -1.07 -4.61
CA ALA A 151 -4.62 -1.51 -5.94
C ALA A 151 -4.56 -0.36 -6.95
N GLU A 152 -5.08 0.81 -6.61
CA GLU A 152 -5.03 2.02 -7.44
C GLU A 152 -3.60 2.47 -7.71
N THR A 153 -2.74 2.56 -6.67
CA THR A 153 -1.33 2.92 -6.84
C THR A 153 -0.61 1.92 -7.74
N GLN A 154 -0.86 0.62 -7.53
CA GLN A 154 -0.26 -0.41 -8.36
C GLN A 154 -0.76 -0.35 -9.81
N ALA A 155 -2.06 -0.12 -10.01
CA ALA A 155 -2.67 0.05 -11.32
C ALA A 155 -2.08 1.23 -12.11
N GLU A 156 -1.77 2.35 -11.43
CA GLU A 156 -1.13 3.51 -12.03
C GLU A 156 0.33 3.25 -12.47
N GLN A 157 0.99 2.24 -11.90
CA GLN A 157 2.37 1.87 -12.22
C GLN A 157 2.48 0.73 -13.24
N MET A 158 1.37 0.06 -13.57
CA MET A 158 1.35 -1.09 -14.46
C MET A 158 1.10 -0.70 -15.92
N VAL A 159 1.91 -1.26 -16.80
CA VAL A 159 1.64 -1.30 -18.25
C VAL A 159 1.64 -2.75 -18.68
N VAL A 160 0.61 -3.17 -19.39
CA VAL A 160 0.59 -4.51 -20.00
C VAL A 160 1.47 -4.49 -21.24
N ALA A 161 2.29 -5.52 -21.39
CA ALA A 161 3.15 -5.71 -22.53
C ALA A 161 3.16 -7.19 -22.95
N PHE A 162 3.58 -7.44 -24.18
CA PHE A 162 3.97 -8.77 -24.62
C PHE A 162 5.38 -8.74 -25.23
N ALA A 163 6.02 -9.89 -25.29
CA ALA A 163 7.29 -10.10 -25.94
C ALA A 163 7.21 -11.28 -26.91
N ASP A 164 7.97 -11.24 -28.00
CA ASP A 164 8.12 -12.36 -28.94
C ASP A 164 9.08 -13.46 -28.45
N ASP A 165 9.51 -13.38 -27.19
CA ASP A 165 10.38 -14.33 -26.52
C ASP A 165 9.64 -15.63 -26.18
N PRO A 166 10.04 -16.79 -26.76
CA PRO A 166 9.38 -18.07 -26.51
C PRO A 166 10.00 -18.83 -25.33
N THR A 167 10.93 -18.23 -24.58
CA THR A 167 11.54 -18.91 -23.44
C THR A 167 10.46 -19.26 -22.40
N PRO A 168 10.42 -20.49 -21.85
CA PRO A 168 9.46 -20.84 -20.81
C PRO A 168 9.64 -19.97 -19.57
N VAL A 169 8.54 -19.54 -18.95
CA VAL A 169 8.57 -18.75 -17.71
C VAL A 169 9.16 -19.59 -16.58
N VAL A 170 10.15 -19.05 -15.87
CA VAL A 170 10.77 -19.70 -14.71
C VAL A 170 10.69 -18.81 -13.48
N GLU A 171 10.67 -19.42 -12.29
CA GLU A 171 10.67 -18.69 -11.03
C GLU A 171 11.94 -17.84 -10.91
N GLY A 172 11.77 -16.56 -10.60
CA GLY A 172 12.86 -15.59 -10.46
C GLY A 172 13.17 -14.77 -11.71
N ASP A 173 12.47 -14.99 -12.83
CA ASP A 173 12.54 -14.10 -13.99
C ASP A 173 12.11 -12.67 -13.62
N GLU A 174 13.00 -11.69 -13.79
CA GLU A 174 12.71 -10.26 -13.54
C GLU A 174 12.29 -9.49 -14.81
N LEU A 175 12.44 -10.11 -15.98
CA LEU A 175 12.19 -9.51 -17.29
C LEU A 175 11.16 -10.33 -18.06
N ILE A 176 10.26 -9.64 -18.77
CA ILE A 176 9.28 -10.28 -19.64
C ILE A 176 9.93 -10.93 -20.88
N SER A 177 11.18 -10.56 -21.18
CA SER A 177 11.92 -10.98 -22.37
C SER A 177 13.38 -11.26 -22.01
N PRO A 178 13.68 -12.33 -21.25
CA PRO A 178 15.04 -12.64 -20.81
C PRO A 178 16.00 -12.96 -21.97
N ALA A 179 15.50 -13.44 -23.11
CA ALA A 179 16.29 -13.64 -24.33
C ALA A 179 16.39 -12.38 -25.21
N HIS A 180 16.00 -11.21 -24.69
CA HIS A 180 16.07 -9.92 -25.37
C HIS A 180 15.23 -9.83 -26.66
N GLY A 181 14.12 -10.54 -26.71
CA GLY A 181 13.06 -10.33 -27.71
C GLY A 181 12.41 -8.94 -27.60
N THR A 182 11.66 -8.56 -28.63
CA THR A 182 10.98 -7.26 -28.74
C THR A 182 9.85 -7.18 -27.73
N VAL A 183 9.93 -6.23 -26.79
CA VAL A 183 8.86 -5.94 -25.83
C VAL A 183 7.96 -4.85 -26.39
N GLN A 184 6.68 -5.18 -26.55
CA GLN A 184 5.65 -4.29 -27.07
C GLN A 184 4.67 -3.92 -25.96
N PRO A 185 4.69 -2.67 -25.46
CA PRO A 185 3.67 -2.19 -24.53
C PRO A 185 2.32 -2.02 -25.26
N LEU A 186 1.24 -2.26 -24.52
CA LEU A 186 -0.13 -2.11 -24.97
C LEU A 186 -0.84 -0.98 -24.20
N PRO A 187 -1.74 -0.23 -24.86
CA PRO A 187 -2.64 0.70 -24.17
C PRO A 187 -3.41 -0.03 -23.06
N THR A 188 -3.16 0.36 -21.82
CA THR A 188 -3.62 -0.36 -20.62
C THR A 188 -4.71 0.44 -19.92
N GLN A 189 -5.78 -0.25 -19.53
CA GLN A 189 -6.85 0.24 -18.68
C GLN A 189 -6.97 -0.69 -17.49
N SER A 190 -7.32 -0.12 -16.35
CA SER A 190 -7.45 -0.86 -15.10
C SER A 190 -8.68 -0.42 -14.34
N GLU A 191 -9.33 -1.37 -13.69
CA GLU A 191 -10.53 -1.15 -12.89
C GLU A 191 -10.48 -2.02 -11.65
N LEU A 192 -10.85 -1.45 -10.50
CA LEU A 192 -10.99 -2.21 -9.27
C LEU A 192 -12.41 -2.81 -9.16
N ALA A 193 -12.52 -4.12 -9.29
CA ALA A 193 -13.75 -4.88 -9.13
C ALA A 193 -13.74 -5.63 -7.79
N GLY A 194 -14.24 -5.00 -6.74
CA GLY A 194 -14.22 -5.56 -5.38
C GLY A 194 -12.80 -5.62 -4.81
N ASN A 195 -12.28 -6.84 -4.59
CA ASN A 195 -10.91 -7.09 -4.14
C ASN A 195 -9.96 -7.54 -5.26
N ARG A 196 -10.37 -7.36 -6.52
CA ARG A 196 -9.59 -7.73 -7.70
C ARG A 196 -9.31 -6.49 -8.54
N LEU A 197 -8.05 -6.30 -8.90
CA LEU A 197 -7.67 -5.34 -9.92
C LEU A 197 -7.76 -6.04 -11.28
N GLU A 198 -8.72 -5.61 -12.09
CA GLU A 198 -8.87 -6.07 -13.47
C GLU A 198 -8.06 -5.12 -14.36
N VAL A 199 -7.12 -5.67 -15.13
CA VAL A 199 -6.28 -4.93 -16.05
C VAL A 199 -6.52 -5.47 -17.46
N GLN A 200 -6.95 -4.60 -18.36
CA GLN A 200 -7.17 -4.93 -19.77
C GLN A 200 -6.27 -4.07 -20.63
N ALA A 201 -5.62 -4.67 -21.62
CA ALA A 201 -4.90 -3.95 -22.64
C ALA A 201 -5.22 -4.45 -24.03
N GLU A 202 -5.16 -3.53 -24.99
CA GLU A 202 -5.82 -3.68 -26.29
C GLU A 202 -5.11 -2.82 -27.34
N ALA A 203 -4.78 -3.41 -28.49
CA ALA A 203 -4.31 -2.69 -29.67
C ALA A 203 -4.79 -3.35 -30.97
N ARG A 204 -4.90 -2.57 -32.05
CA ARG A 204 -5.06 -3.13 -33.38
C ARG A 204 -3.73 -3.72 -33.82
N VAL A 205 -3.75 -4.88 -34.48
CA VAL A 205 -2.51 -5.52 -34.96
C VAL A 205 -1.78 -4.63 -35.97
N SER A 206 -2.51 -3.84 -36.75
CA SER A 206 -1.94 -2.85 -37.68
C SER A 206 -1.08 -1.77 -37.00
N ASP A 207 -1.31 -1.53 -35.71
CA ASP A 207 -0.63 -0.50 -34.94
C ASP A 207 0.59 -1.08 -34.18
N LEU A 208 0.80 -2.40 -34.26
CA LEU A 208 1.92 -3.10 -33.65
C LEU A 208 3.12 -3.15 -34.61
N VAL A 209 4.29 -3.56 -34.08
CA VAL A 209 5.46 -3.82 -34.91
C VAL A 209 5.14 -4.85 -36.01
N PRO A 210 5.59 -4.66 -37.26
CA PRO A 210 5.34 -5.62 -38.33
C PRO A 210 5.88 -7.01 -37.98
N GLY A 211 5.05 -8.05 -38.18
CA GLY A 211 5.39 -9.42 -37.79
C GLY A 211 5.36 -9.67 -36.28
N ALA A 212 4.62 -8.85 -35.52
CA ALA A 212 4.45 -9.04 -34.08
C ALA A 212 4.01 -10.47 -33.75
N ALA A 213 4.69 -11.05 -32.77
CA ALA A 213 4.35 -12.34 -32.22
C ALA A 213 4.35 -12.28 -30.70
N VAL A 214 3.48 -13.07 -30.08
CA VAL A 214 3.38 -13.20 -28.62
C VAL A 214 4.03 -14.52 -28.23
N GLY A 215 5.07 -14.46 -27.41
CA GLY A 215 5.66 -15.59 -26.71
C GLY A 215 5.44 -15.48 -25.20
N ARG A 216 5.67 -14.29 -24.64
CA ARG A 216 5.36 -13.94 -23.24
C ARG A 216 4.45 -12.72 -23.17
N PHE A 217 3.64 -12.60 -22.13
CA PHE A 217 2.76 -11.45 -21.90
C PHE A 217 2.53 -11.22 -20.41
N GLY A 218 2.23 -9.98 -20.03
CA GLY A 218 2.05 -9.66 -18.61
C GLY A 218 2.01 -8.17 -18.33
N ALA A 219 2.05 -7.81 -17.06
CA ALA A 219 2.23 -6.44 -16.60
C ALA A 219 3.70 -6.19 -16.23
N VAL A 220 4.22 -5.07 -16.71
CA VAL A 220 5.53 -4.53 -16.35
C VAL A 220 5.36 -3.22 -15.60
N ASP A 221 6.33 -2.90 -14.76
CA ASP A 221 6.43 -1.60 -14.12
C ASP A 221 6.78 -0.53 -15.18
N LYS A 222 5.98 0.53 -15.24
CA LYS A 222 6.08 1.57 -16.28
C LYS A 222 7.41 2.32 -16.27
N ASP A 223 8.06 2.43 -15.11
CA ASP A 223 9.23 3.28 -14.90
C ASP A 223 10.53 2.47 -15.08
N THR A 224 10.53 1.22 -14.60
CA THR A 224 11.70 0.34 -14.60
C THR A 224 11.68 -0.69 -15.72
N GLY A 225 10.52 -0.96 -16.33
CA GLY A 225 10.32 -2.03 -17.31
C GLY A 225 10.44 -3.44 -16.74
N LYS A 226 10.61 -3.59 -15.42
CA LYS A 226 10.68 -4.89 -14.75
C LYS A 226 9.34 -5.61 -14.82
N ALA A 227 9.38 -6.92 -14.97
CA ALA A 227 8.18 -7.73 -14.98
C ALA A 227 7.59 -7.79 -13.57
N LEU A 228 6.30 -7.46 -13.46
CA LEU A 228 5.57 -7.55 -12.20
C LEU A 228 4.86 -8.90 -12.11
N ILE A 229 4.10 -9.24 -13.16
CA ILE A 229 3.35 -10.49 -13.31
C ILE A 229 3.30 -10.81 -14.79
N PHE A 230 3.65 -12.02 -15.18
CA PHE A 230 3.70 -12.43 -16.58
C PHE A 230 3.53 -13.94 -16.70
N ASP A 231 3.16 -14.35 -17.91
CA ASP A 231 3.00 -15.73 -18.31
C ASP A 231 3.53 -15.91 -19.75
N GLY A 232 3.65 -17.15 -20.19
CA GLY A 232 4.18 -17.51 -21.50
C GLY A 232 3.29 -18.50 -22.24
N LEU A 233 3.36 -18.44 -23.56
CA LEU A 233 2.87 -19.50 -24.42
C LEU A 233 3.98 -20.55 -24.58
N GLU A 234 3.62 -21.82 -24.81
CA GLU A 234 4.61 -22.89 -25.12
C GLU A 234 5.37 -22.66 -26.45
N GLY A 235 5.02 -21.60 -27.20
CA GLY A 235 5.63 -21.23 -28.46
C GLY A 235 5.40 -19.77 -28.80
N ARG A 236 5.22 -19.46 -30.09
CA ARG A 236 4.91 -18.11 -30.57
C ARG A 236 3.58 -18.08 -31.28
N LEU A 237 2.72 -17.14 -30.87
CA LEU A 237 1.53 -16.77 -31.61
C LEU A 237 1.84 -15.59 -32.52
N ALA A 238 2.03 -15.84 -33.81
CA ALA A 238 2.10 -14.78 -34.80
C ALA A 238 0.74 -14.07 -34.88
N LEU A 239 0.75 -12.74 -34.89
CA LEU A 239 -0.48 -11.94 -34.95
C LEU A 239 -0.95 -11.67 -36.38
N ASP A 240 -0.25 -12.19 -37.38
CA ASP A 240 -0.64 -12.06 -38.79
C ASP A 240 -2.03 -12.68 -39.03
N GLY A 241 -2.91 -11.90 -39.65
CA GLY A 241 -4.30 -12.31 -39.91
C GLY A 241 -5.28 -12.04 -38.77
N PHE A 242 -4.83 -11.48 -37.65
CA PHE A 242 -5.72 -10.99 -36.58
C PHE A 242 -5.94 -9.48 -36.71
N ASP A 243 -7.13 -8.99 -36.32
CA ASP A 243 -7.43 -7.56 -36.31
C ASP A 243 -6.97 -6.87 -35.00
N ARG A 244 -7.05 -7.59 -33.87
CA ARG A 244 -6.84 -7.05 -32.53
C ARG A 244 -6.06 -8.02 -31.65
N CYS A 245 -5.19 -7.46 -30.82
CA CYS A 245 -4.51 -8.15 -29.73
C CYS A 245 -5.07 -7.63 -28.40
N GLN A 246 -5.58 -8.52 -27.56
CA GLN A 246 -6.12 -8.18 -26.25
C GLN A 246 -5.52 -9.09 -25.17
N VAL A 247 -5.09 -8.48 -24.08
CA VAL A 247 -4.57 -9.15 -22.88
C VAL A 247 -5.42 -8.71 -21.69
N ARG A 248 -5.83 -9.68 -20.86
CA ARG A 248 -6.60 -9.44 -19.63
C ARG A 248 -5.91 -10.12 -18.46
N LEU A 249 -5.70 -9.38 -17.39
CA LEU A 249 -5.10 -9.84 -16.14
C LEU A 249 -6.07 -9.55 -15.00
N SER A 250 -6.30 -10.51 -14.12
CA SER A 250 -7.10 -10.32 -12.91
C SER A 250 -6.21 -10.59 -11.69
N LEU A 251 -5.98 -9.55 -10.89
CA LEU A 251 -5.04 -9.58 -9.79
C LEU A 251 -5.79 -9.53 -8.46
N GLY A 252 -5.66 -10.60 -7.66
CA GLY A 252 -6.22 -10.62 -6.31
C GLY A 252 -5.41 -9.72 -5.38
N VAL A 253 -6.03 -8.68 -4.84
CA VAL A 253 -5.41 -7.81 -3.83
C VAL A 253 -5.59 -8.49 -2.47
N THR A 254 -4.68 -9.41 -2.16
CA THR A 254 -4.62 -9.99 -0.81
C THR A 254 -3.73 -9.11 0.07
N GLY A 255 -4.02 -9.05 1.38
CA GLY A 255 -3.33 -8.16 2.32
C GLY A 255 -1.84 -8.46 2.58
N HIS A 256 -1.18 -9.18 1.67
CA HIS A 256 0.20 -9.60 1.76
C HIS A 256 1.11 -8.59 1.01
N PRO A 257 2.16 -8.05 1.64
CA PRO A 257 3.13 -7.18 0.97
C PRO A 257 4.09 -7.93 0.03
N GLY A 258 3.69 -9.08 -0.51
CA GLY A 258 4.49 -9.89 -1.42
C GLY A 258 3.65 -10.38 -2.58
N LEU A 259 4.19 -10.26 -3.80
CA LEU A 259 3.67 -10.90 -5.00
C LEU A 259 3.53 -12.40 -4.72
N LYS A 260 2.29 -12.90 -4.66
CA LYS A 260 2.03 -14.33 -4.80
C LYS A 260 1.88 -14.63 -6.28
N SER A 261 2.77 -15.45 -6.81
CA SER A 261 2.55 -16.19 -8.05
C SER A 261 1.62 -17.36 -7.73
N ASP A 262 0.31 -17.12 -7.67
CA ASP A 262 -0.67 -18.21 -7.60
C ASP A 262 -0.85 -18.79 -9.01
N PHE A 263 0.05 -19.69 -9.43
CA PHE A 263 -0.18 -20.57 -10.56
C PHE A 263 -0.44 -21.98 -10.02
N GLY A 264 -1.72 -22.33 -9.92
CA GLY A 264 -2.15 -23.72 -9.86
C GLY A 264 -2.31 -24.23 -11.30
N SER A 265 -1.46 -25.17 -11.69
CA SER A 265 -1.65 -26.06 -12.84
C SER A 265 -2.93 -26.88 -12.71
#